data_AF-A0A2E3MCF3-F1
#
_entry.id   AF-A0A2E3MCF3-F1
#
_cell.length_a   1.000
_cell.length_b   1.000
_cell.length_c   1.000
_cell.angle_alpha   90.00
_cell.angle_beta   90.00
_cell.angle_gamma   90.00
#
_symmetry.space_group_name_H-M   'P 1'
#
loop_
_entity.id
_entity.type
_entity.pdbx_description
1 polymer ?
#
loop_
_entity_poly.entity_id
_entity_poly.type
_entity_poly.pdbx_seq_one_letter_code
_entity_poly.pdbx_strand_id
1 'polypeptide(L)'
;MEGYHPSAGGPARSQEVPPVAYLKWYIPRLKEMRPHNLSFSGLQFPWELGTIEDIWKNHRGPGTDDRRMVSEMYGVSVENVHLTHGATQAISIAISATSRGGKVAVEMPSYGPLSQTARILGLETVIVRRKPTDSAWIIDREEWASVLTQVDLLMICPQLNPVGWSYTESDREWLIQSCKENDVMIISDEVYSGADRNWKPFYLEGDNCVSISSLTKVHGLGEIRYGWMIASKEIIANAENSFHNLAGIMSSPVIRIAEKIKDKLSEPVDLIDFYREKNLPLLQAMLNRLGIMWNPPPYGVFGAFRVPGVNTLEMIDTIGKEHGLLAVPGCMFDSGLDEWLRVGWSIDPESFAAAVDVLENVLRTAMDIS
;
A
#
# COMPACT_ATOMS: atom_id res chain seq x y z
N MET A 1 -4.70 -25.32 -9.91
CA MET A 1 -5.31 -24.10 -9.34
C MET A 1 -4.36 -22.96 -9.66
N GLU A 2 -4.83 -21.89 -10.29
CA GLU A 2 -4.03 -20.65 -10.41
C GLU A 2 -3.59 -20.22 -9.00
N GLY A 3 -2.31 -19.88 -8.83
CA GLY A 3 -1.77 -19.48 -7.52
C GLY A 3 -2.46 -18.22 -6.99
N TYR A 4 -2.72 -18.18 -5.68
CA TYR A 4 -3.31 -17.02 -5.00
C TYR A 4 -2.27 -15.93 -4.67
N HIS A 5 -1.32 -15.65 -5.57
CA HIS A 5 -0.23 -14.69 -5.31
C HIS A 5 0.10 -13.86 -6.55
N PRO A 6 0.72 -12.68 -6.39
CA PRO A 6 1.22 -11.91 -7.52
C PRO A 6 2.33 -12.66 -8.27
N SER A 7 2.53 -12.32 -9.54
CA SER A 7 3.63 -12.87 -10.34
C SER A 7 4.35 -11.81 -11.17
N ALA A 8 5.67 -11.94 -11.23
CA ALA A 8 6.50 -11.23 -12.21
C ALA A 8 6.63 -12.05 -13.49
N GLY A 9 7.15 -11.42 -14.55
CA GLY A 9 7.36 -12.04 -15.85
C GLY A 9 7.18 -11.06 -17.01
N GLY A 10 7.06 -11.61 -18.21
CA GLY A 10 6.92 -10.84 -19.44
C GLY A 10 5.60 -10.04 -19.55
N PRO A 11 5.48 -9.25 -20.62
CA PRO A 11 4.25 -8.54 -20.98
C PRO A 11 3.02 -9.44 -20.92
N ALA A 12 1.89 -8.89 -20.50
CA ALA A 12 0.64 -9.62 -20.31
C ALA A 12 -0.50 -8.98 -21.10
N ARG A 13 -1.17 -9.77 -21.95
CA ARG A 13 -2.35 -9.32 -22.72
C ARG A 13 -3.48 -10.35 -22.68
N SER A 14 -4.72 -9.88 -22.77
CA SER A 14 -5.91 -10.75 -22.82
C SER A 14 -5.91 -11.77 -21.67
N GLN A 15 -5.91 -13.07 -21.96
CA GLN A 15 -5.91 -14.17 -20.98
C GLN A 15 -4.65 -14.22 -20.11
N GLU A 16 -3.56 -13.54 -20.50
CA GLU A 16 -2.33 -13.47 -19.72
C GLU A 16 -2.37 -12.37 -18.65
N VAL A 17 -3.39 -11.49 -18.66
CA VAL A 17 -3.53 -10.44 -17.64
C VAL A 17 -3.69 -11.10 -16.27
N PRO A 18 -2.70 -10.96 -15.38
CA PRO A 18 -2.71 -11.69 -14.13
C PRO A 18 -3.83 -11.15 -13.23
N PRO A 19 -4.55 -12.02 -12.51
CA PRO A 19 -5.53 -11.55 -11.56
C PRO A 19 -4.87 -10.81 -10.41
N VAL A 20 -5.62 -9.90 -9.78
CA VAL A 20 -5.25 -9.43 -8.44
C VAL A 20 -5.80 -10.45 -7.44
N ALA A 21 -5.00 -11.49 -7.14
CA ALA A 21 -5.40 -12.61 -6.29
C ALA A 21 -6.04 -12.16 -4.97
N TYR A 22 -5.39 -11.19 -4.30
CA TYR A 22 -5.93 -10.53 -3.12
C TYR A 22 -7.37 -10.04 -3.30
N LEU A 23 -7.69 -9.30 -4.37
CA LEU A 23 -9.04 -8.77 -4.57
C LEU A 23 -10.05 -9.85 -4.96
N LYS A 24 -9.65 -10.83 -5.78
CA LYS A 24 -10.49 -12.01 -6.12
C LYS A 24 -10.90 -12.78 -4.86
N TRP A 25 -9.99 -12.90 -3.89
CA TRP A 25 -10.25 -13.54 -2.61
C TRP A 25 -11.01 -12.62 -1.64
N TYR A 26 -10.59 -11.37 -1.51
CA TYR A 26 -11.01 -10.44 -0.46
C TYR A 26 -12.43 -9.90 -0.65
N ILE A 27 -12.82 -9.52 -1.87
CA ILE A 27 -14.11 -8.88 -2.14
C ILE A 27 -15.31 -9.79 -1.77
N PRO A 28 -15.32 -11.10 -2.14
CA PRO A 28 -16.36 -12.01 -1.68
C PRO A 28 -16.46 -12.11 -0.15
N ARG A 29 -15.33 -12.08 0.56
CA ARG A 29 -15.27 -12.24 2.03
C ARG A 29 -15.66 -10.98 2.78
N LEU A 30 -15.40 -9.80 2.22
CA LEU A 30 -15.97 -8.56 2.73
C LEU A 30 -17.50 -8.60 2.76
N LYS A 31 -18.13 -9.23 1.76
CA LYS A 31 -19.60 -9.35 1.70
C LYS A 31 -20.16 -10.34 2.72
N GLU A 32 -19.33 -11.18 3.34
CA GLU A 32 -19.75 -12.06 4.43
C GLU A 32 -19.99 -11.29 5.74
N MET A 33 -19.49 -10.05 5.85
CA MET A 33 -19.70 -9.17 7.01
C MET A 33 -19.35 -9.84 8.34
N ARG A 34 -18.22 -10.57 8.35
CA ARG A 34 -17.72 -11.26 9.55
C ARG A 34 -17.52 -10.23 10.69
N PRO A 35 -18.06 -10.48 11.90
CA PRO A 35 -18.09 -9.48 12.98
C PRO A 35 -16.71 -9.10 13.49
N HIS A 36 -15.74 -10.02 13.42
CA HIS A 36 -14.37 -9.80 13.89
C HIS A 36 -13.45 -9.56 12.70
N ASN A 37 -13.47 -8.33 12.17
CA ASN A 37 -12.76 -8.00 10.95
C ASN A 37 -11.43 -7.28 11.22
N LEU A 38 -10.32 -8.01 11.11
CA LEU A 38 -8.93 -7.54 11.20
C LEU A 38 -8.27 -7.40 9.83
N SER A 39 -9.00 -7.47 8.72
CA SER A 39 -8.39 -7.50 7.38
C SER A 39 -7.99 -6.14 6.81
N PHE A 40 -8.42 -5.06 7.45
CA PHE A 40 -8.19 -3.70 6.99
C PHE A 40 -6.70 -3.39 6.84
N SER A 41 -6.36 -2.72 5.74
CA SER A 41 -5.01 -2.18 5.51
C SER A 41 -4.98 -0.66 5.61
N GLY A 42 -6.12 -0.02 5.87
CA GLY A 42 -6.25 1.43 5.98
C GLY A 42 -7.23 1.78 7.10
N LEU A 43 -7.21 3.04 7.51
CA LEU A 43 -8.07 3.56 8.55
C LEU A 43 -9.53 3.60 8.09
N GLN A 44 -10.46 3.30 9.00
CA GLN A 44 -11.88 3.60 8.82
C GLN A 44 -12.18 4.92 9.56
N PHE A 45 -12.02 6.05 8.87
CA PHE A 45 -12.19 7.37 9.47
C PHE A 45 -13.60 7.93 9.19
N PRO A 46 -14.36 8.34 10.22
CA PRO A 46 -15.73 8.81 10.05
C PRO A 46 -15.76 10.28 9.61
N TRP A 47 -15.44 10.55 8.35
CA TRP A 47 -15.46 11.92 7.82
C TRP A 47 -16.87 12.52 7.85
N GLU A 48 -16.99 13.67 8.51
CA GLU A 48 -18.20 14.51 8.45
C GLU A 48 -17.99 15.68 7.48
N LEU A 49 -18.43 15.49 6.24
CA LEU A 49 -18.23 16.47 5.15
C LEU A 49 -19.32 17.56 5.09
N GLY A 50 -20.43 17.37 5.80
CA GLY A 50 -21.61 18.24 5.69
C GLY A 50 -22.18 18.30 4.26
N THR A 51 -22.88 19.39 3.92
CA THR A 51 -23.37 19.63 2.57
C THR A 51 -22.30 20.32 1.72
N ILE A 52 -22.00 19.74 0.55
CA ILE A 52 -21.08 20.35 -0.43
C ILE A 52 -21.92 21.03 -1.51
N GLU A 53 -22.18 22.32 -1.31
CA GLU A 53 -22.88 23.15 -2.29
C GLU A 53 -22.06 23.27 -3.59
N ASP A 54 -22.78 23.41 -4.71
CA ASP A 54 -22.19 23.68 -6.03
C ASP A 54 -21.15 22.66 -6.50
N ILE A 55 -21.11 21.45 -5.93
CA ILE A 55 -20.14 20.39 -6.26
C ILE A 55 -20.06 20.07 -7.77
N TRP A 56 -21.13 20.37 -8.51
CA TRP A 56 -21.28 20.16 -9.95
C TRP A 56 -21.05 21.41 -10.82
N LYS A 57 -20.91 22.62 -10.23
CA LYS A 57 -20.81 23.88 -11.00
C LYS A 57 -19.35 24.21 -11.37
N ASN A 58 -19.16 24.89 -12.51
CA ASN A 58 -17.95 25.61 -12.96
C ASN A 58 -16.60 25.07 -12.44
N HIS A 59 -16.10 23.99 -13.06
CA HIS A 59 -14.89 23.28 -12.61
C HIS A 59 -13.56 24.01 -12.82
N ARG A 60 -13.45 24.90 -13.83
CA ARG A 60 -12.15 25.46 -14.25
C ARG A 60 -12.23 26.96 -14.56
N GLY A 61 -12.91 27.70 -13.70
CA GLY A 61 -12.85 29.16 -13.71
C GLY A 61 -11.53 29.66 -13.09
N PRO A 62 -11.14 30.93 -13.27
CA PRO A 62 -10.01 31.51 -12.56
C PRO A 62 -10.19 31.34 -11.05
N GLY A 63 -9.22 30.71 -10.38
CA GLY A 63 -9.36 30.25 -8.99
C GLY A 63 -8.08 29.62 -8.41
N THR A 64 -8.27 28.73 -7.43
CA THR A 64 -7.18 27.96 -6.78
C THR A 64 -6.74 26.80 -7.67
N ASP A 65 -5.44 26.51 -7.72
CA ASP A 65 -4.90 25.32 -8.38
C ASP A 65 -5.31 24.04 -7.63
N ASP A 66 -5.96 23.09 -8.32
CA ASP A 66 -6.46 21.83 -7.74
C ASP A 66 -5.37 21.01 -7.02
N ARG A 67 -4.10 21.23 -7.37
CA ARG A 67 -2.93 20.55 -6.78
C ARG A 67 -2.45 21.20 -5.49
N ARG A 68 -2.96 22.37 -5.12
CA ARG A 68 -2.50 23.17 -3.97
C ARG A 68 -2.49 22.36 -2.68
N MET A 69 -3.53 21.58 -2.40
CA MET A 69 -3.60 20.76 -1.19
C MET A 69 -2.38 19.83 -1.07
N VAL A 70 -2.07 19.08 -2.12
CA VAL A 70 -0.94 18.15 -2.13
C VAL A 70 0.39 18.92 -2.11
N SER A 71 0.50 20.02 -2.86
CA SER A 71 1.67 20.90 -2.84
C SER A 71 1.99 21.40 -1.43
N GLU A 72 0.97 21.85 -0.68
CA GLU A 72 1.10 22.31 0.72
C GLU A 72 1.45 21.16 1.67
N MET A 73 0.81 19.99 1.53
CA MET A 73 1.08 18.80 2.35
C MET A 73 2.56 18.38 2.30
N TYR A 74 3.20 18.51 1.14
CA TYR A 74 4.56 18.02 0.90
C TYR A 74 5.61 19.14 0.80
N GLY A 75 5.22 20.41 0.84
CA GLY A 75 6.12 21.54 0.68
C GLY A 75 6.81 21.60 -0.70
N VAL A 76 6.12 21.19 -1.76
CA VAL A 76 6.63 21.17 -3.15
C VAL A 76 5.86 22.15 -4.04
N SER A 77 6.41 22.53 -5.19
CA SER A 77 5.66 23.34 -6.17
C SER A 77 4.48 22.54 -6.74
N VAL A 78 3.37 23.23 -7.07
CA VAL A 78 2.24 22.63 -7.80
C VAL A 78 2.65 22.02 -9.14
N GLU A 79 3.73 22.52 -9.76
CA GLU A 79 4.29 21.97 -11.00
C GLU A 79 4.96 20.60 -10.82
N ASN A 80 5.25 20.21 -9.58
CA ASN A 80 5.80 18.90 -9.23
C ASN A 80 4.70 17.87 -8.91
N VAL A 81 3.43 18.25 -9.00
CA VAL A 81 2.30 17.42 -8.58
C VAL A 81 1.39 17.12 -9.77
N HIS A 82 0.94 15.87 -9.88
CA HIS A 82 -0.14 15.47 -10.77
C HIS A 82 -1.18 14.66 -10.00
N LEU A 83 -2.47 15.01 -10.13
CA LEU A 83 -3.58 14.32 -9.45
C LEU A 83 -4.04 13.11 -10.25
N THR A 84 -4.49 12.05 -9.57
CA THR A 84 -4.95 10.81 -10.20
C THR A 84 -6.19 10.26 -9.50
N HIS A 85 -6.88 9.32 -10.16
CA HIS A 85 -8.01 8.56 -9.62
C HIS A 85 -7.54 7.47 -8.63
N GLY A 86 -6.88 7.90 -7.56
CA GLY A 86 -6.25 7.07 -6.54
C GLY A 86 -4.87 6.55 -6.94
N ALA A 87 -4.19 5.90 -5.98
CA ALA A 87 -2.81 5.43 -6.14
C ALA A 87 -2.67 4.34 -7.22
N THR A 88 -3.66 3.45 -7.39
CA THR A 88 -3.61 2.42 -8.43
C THR A 88 -3.48 3.01 -9.83
N GLN A 89 -4.15 4.13 -10.11
CA GLN A 89 -3.95 4.81 -11.39
C GLN A 89 -2.61 5.54 -11.42
N ALA A 90 -2.20 6.18 -10.33
CA ALA A 90 -0.88 6.81 -10.26
C ALA A 90 0.25 5.83 -10.58
N ILE A 91 0.14 4.55 -10.18
CA ILE A 91 1.08 3.50 -10.58
C ILE A 91 1.17 3.41 -12.11
N SER A 92 0.04 3.26 -12.80
CA SER A 92 0.02 3.17 -14.27
C SER A 92 0.56 4.45 -14.94
N ILE A 93 0.19 5.62 -14.44
CA ILE A 93 0.63 6.91 -15.00
C ILE A 93 2.12 7.12 -14.77
N ALA A 94 2.64 6.80 -13.58
CA ALA A 94 4.06 6.90 -13.28
C ALA A 94 4.89 5.99 -14.19
N ILE A 95 4.48 4.71 -14.34
CA ILE A 95 5.17 3.78 -15.25
C ILE A 95 5.17 4.33 -16.68
N SER A 96 4.03 4.80 -17.19
CA SER A 96 3.95 5.38 -18.54
C SER A 96 4.78 6.66 -18.70
N ALA A 97 4.91 7.46 -17.64
CA ALA A 97 5.63 8.73 -17.67
C ALA A 97 7.16 8.57 -17.54
N THR A 98 7.65 7.48 -16.95
CA THR A 98 9.08 7.26 -16.66
C THR A 98 9.71 6.11 -17.42
N SER A 99 8.93 5.15 -17.93
CA SER A 99 9.48 3.97 -18.59
C SER A 99 10.19 4.32 -19.89
N ARG A 100 11.37 3.72 -20.09
CA ARG A 100 12.13 3.76 -21.35
C ARG A 100 11.94 2.50 -22.20
N GLY A 101 11.03 1.61 -21.77
CA GLY A 101 10.75 0.34 -22.46
C GLY A 101 11.58 -0.85 -22.01
N GLY A 102 12.52 -0.70 -21.08
CA GLY A 102 13.27 -1.82 -20.49
C GLY A 102 12.50 -2.56 -19.40
N LYS A 103 13.25 -3.31 -18.59
CA LYS A 103 12.70 -4.16 -17.52
C LYS A 103 12.37 -3.34 -16.27
N VAL A 104 11.44 -3.85 -15.49
CA VAL A 104 11.00 -3.24 -14.23
C VAL A 104 11.29 -4.19 -13.07
N ALA A 105 12.14 -3.77 -12.13
CA ALA A 105 12.27 -4.44 -10.85
C ALA A 105 11.03 -4.16 -9.99
N VAL A 106 10.45 -5.20 -9.41
CA VAL A 106 9.30 -5.10 -8.51
C VAL A 106 9.66 -5.73 -7.16
N GLU A 107 9.50 -4.96 -6.09
CA GLU A 107 9.70 -5.46 -4.74
C GLU A 107 8.64 -6.48 -4.36
N MET A 108 9.08 -7.63 -3.83
CA MET A 108 8.22 -8.69 -3.30
C MET A 108 8.54 -8.97 -1.82
N PRO A 109 7.54 -9.33 -0.98
CA PRO A 109 6.12 -9.50 -1.30
C PRO A 109 5.42 -8.20 -1.71
N SER A 110 4.31 -8.26 -2.44
CA SER A 110 3.70 -7.05 -3.00
C SER A 110 2.19 -7.09 -3.14
N TYR A 111 1.58 -5.91 -3.23
CA TYR A 111 0.21 -5.78 -3.72
C TYR A 111 0.20 -5.90 -5.24
N GLY A 112 -0.64 -6.79 -5.78
CA GLY A 112 -0.63 -7.16 -7.21
C GLY A 112 -0.55 -6.00 -8.21
N PRO A 113 -1.34 -4.92 -8.09
CA PRO A 113 -1.21 -3.77 -8.98
C PRO A 113 0.19 -3.14 -8.99
N LEU A 114 0.91 -3.10 -7.88
CA LEU A 114 2.28 -2.58 -7.86
C LEU A 114 3.24 -3.48 -8.64
N SER A 115 3.16 -4.80 -8.46
CA SER A 115 4.08 -5.75 -9.12
C SER A 115 3.67 -6.15 -10.54
N GLN A 116 2.41 -5.97 -10.95
CA GLN A 116 1.87 -6.52 -12.20
C GLN A 116 1.49 -5.47 -13.25
N THR A 117 1.27 -4.20 -12.86
CA THR A 117 0.77 -3.18 -13.81
C THR A 117 1.73 -2.95 -14.97
N ALA A 118 3.05 -2.98 -14.73
CA ALA A 118 4.06 -2.85 -15.78
C ALA A 118 3.90 -3.91 -16.89
N ARG A 119 3.49 -5.13 -16.54
CA ARG A 119 3.25 -6.21 -17.51
C ARG A 119 2.10 -5.89 -18.45
N ILE A 120 1.03 -5.32 -17.91
CA ILE A 120 -0.16 -4.89 -18.68
C ILE A 120 0.21 -3.73 -19.63
N LEU A 121 1.13 -2.86 -19.19
CA LEU A 121 1.70 -1.78 -20.00
C LEU A 121 2.74 -2.25 -21.03
N GLY A 122 2.97 -3.56 -21.15
CA GLY A 122 3.84 -4.12 -22.17
C GLY A 122 5.30 -4.30 -21.76
N LEU A 123 5.62 -4.21 -20.46
CA LEU A 123 6.99 -4.34 -19.94
C LEU A 123 7.23 -5.71 -19.31
N GLU A 124 8.49 -6.12 -19.22
CA GLU A 124 8.92 -7.28 -18.44
C GLU A 124 9.18 -6.85 -16.99
N THR A 125 8.76 -7.67 -16.04
CA THR A 125 9.00 -7.47 -14.60
C THR A 125 9.92 -8.55 -14.05
N VAL A 126 10.86 -8.15 -13.19
CA VAL A 126 11.79 -9.03 -12.46
C VAL A 126 11.70 -8.74 -10.97
N ILE A 127 11.94 -9.74 -10.13
CA ILE A 127 11.71 -9.62 -8.68
C ILE A 127 12.98 -9.16 -7.97
N VAL A 128 12.80 -8.30 -6.97
CA VAL A 128 13.77 -8.05 -5.89
C VAL A 128 13.07 -8.27 -4.54
N ARG A 129 13.74 -8.85 -3.54
CA ARG A 129 13.05 -9.30 -2.30
C ARG A 129 13.36 -8.45 -1.09
N ARG A 130 12.34 -8.27 -0.27
CA ARG A 130 12.50 -7.97 1.16
C ARG A 130 12.31 -9.27 1.94
N LYS A 131 13.25 -9.58 2.84
CA LYS A 131 13.30 -10.85 3.57
C LYS A 131 13.01 -10.65 5.06
N PRO A 132 12.29 -11.58 5.70
CA PRO A 132 12.13 -11.55 7.14
C PRO A 132 13.45 -11.91 7.85
N THR A 133 13.66 -11.29 9.00
CA THR A 133 14.66 -11.64 10.02
C THR A 133 13.92 -11.89 11.33
N ASP A 134 14.65 -12.22 12.40
CA ASP A 134 14.05 -12.40 13.73
C ASP A 134 13.36 -11.14 14.28
N SER A 135 13.74 -9.94 13.78
CA SER A 135 13.26 -8.67 14.34
C SER A 135 12.72 -7.66 13.34
N ALA A 136 12.96 -7.83 12.04
CA ALA A 136 12.61 -6.86 11.01
C ALA A 136 12.44 -7.52 9.63
N TRP A 137 12.03 -6.73 8.65
CA TRP A 137 12.12 -7.07 7.23
C TRP A 137 13.16 -6.20 6.54
N ILE A 138 14.12 -6.82 5.88
CA ILE A 138 15.29 -6.14 5.30
C ILE A 138 15.39 -6.39 3.79
N ILE A 139 16.00 -5.46 3.07
CA ILE A 139 16.31 -5.66 1.64
C ILE A 139 17.46 -6.65 1.46
N ASP A 140 17.39 -7.47 0.42
CA ASP A 140 18.53 -8.27 -0.04
C ASP A 140 19.42 -7.43 -0.94
N ARG A 141 20.36 -6.67 -0.36
CA ARG A 141 21.22 -5.75 -1.14
C ARG A 141 22.01 -6.43 -2.25
N GLU A 142 22.37 -7.70 -2.09
CA GLU A 142 23.11 -8.45 -3.13
C GLU A 142 22.20 -8.74 -4.33
N GLU A 143 21.00 -9.28 -4.09
CA GLU A 143 20.00 -9.51 -5.14
C GLU A 143 19.65 -8.20 -5.85
N TRP A 144 19.35 -7.15 -5.07
CA TRP A 144 18.96 -5.85 -5.62
C TRP A 144 20.08 -5.24 -6.45
N ALA A 145 21.34 -5.25 -5.97
CA ALA A 145 22.48 -4.74 -6.74
C ALA A 145 22.64 -5.45 -8.09
N SER A 146 22.47 -6.78 -8.13
CA SER A 146 22.53 -7.55 -9.37
C SER A 146 21.41 -7.19 -10.35
N VAL A 147 20.17 -7.08 -9.85
CA VAL A 147 18.99 -6.79 -10.66
C VAL A 147 19.00 -5.36 -11.18
N LEU A 148 19.45 -4.39 -10.36
CA LEU A 148 19.49 -2.98 -10.73
C LEU A 148 20.33 -2.68 -11.97
N THR A 149 21.33 -3.53 -12.28
CA THR A 149 22.14 -3.41 -13.52
C THR A 149 21.38 -3.75 -14.82
N GLN A 150 20.15 -4.27 -14.72
CA GLN A 150 19.40 -4.87 -15.83
C GLN A 150 18.00 -4.26 -16.05
N VAL A 151 17.63 -3.25 -15.26
CA VAL A 151 16.29 -2.65 -15.23
C VAL A 151 16.38 -1.14 -15.43
N ASP A 152 15.28 -0.54 -15.88
CA ASP A 152 15.14 0.92 -15.99
C ASP A 152 14.31 1.51 -14.85
N LEU A 153 13.42 0.70 -14.29
CA LEU A 153 12.49 1.11 -13.24
C LEU A 153 12.61 0.16 -12.04
N LEU A 154 12.46 0.72 -10.85
CA LEU A 154 12.28 -0.01 -9.61
C LEU A 154 10.97 0.43 -8.95
N MET A 155 10.08 -0.53 -8.67
CA MET A 155 8.82 -0.31 -7.99
C MET A 155 8.89 -0.80 -6.55
N ILE A 156 8.66 0.10 -5.60
CA ILE A 156 8.76 -0.17 -4.15
C ILE A 156 7.52 0.28 -3.41
N CYS A 157 7.25 -0.34 -2.26
CA CYS A 157 6.27 0.13 -1.29
C CYS A 157 6.99 0.27 0.05
N PRO A 158 7.44 1.47 0.46
CA PRO A 158 8.34 1.58 1.57
C PRO A 158 7.80 0.98 2.87
N GLN A 159 6.59 1.35 3.28
CA GLN A 159 5.82 0.61 4.29
C GLN A 159 5.18 -0.61 3.64
N LEU A 160 5.91 -1.72 3.67
CA LEU A 160 5.64 -2.89 2.83
C LEU A 160 4.31 -3.55 3.18
N ASN A 161 3.39 -3.62 2.22
CA ASN A 161 2.18 -4.44 2.34
C ASN A 161 2.51 -5.88 1.91
N PRO A 162 2.54 -6.87 2.83
CA PRO A 162 1.64 -6.98 3.99
C PRO A 162 2.24 -6.79 5.39
N VAL A 163 3.55 -6.61 5.52
CA VAL A 163 4.27 -6.73 6.81
C VAL A 163 4.34 -5.43 7.61
N GLY A 164 4.09 -4.29 6.96
CA GLY A 164 4.08 -2.93 7.51
C GLY A 164 5.46 -2.31 7.74
N TRP A 165 6.54 -3.09 7.63
CA TRP A 165 7.91 -2.63 7.87
C TRP A 165 8.35 -1.59 6.85
N SER A 166 8.99 -0.52 7.33
CA SER A 166 9.59 0.53 6.51
C SER A 166 11.08 0.27 6.26
N TYR A 167 11.66 0.96 5.28
CA TYR A 167 13.12 1.00 5.09
C TYR A 167 13.81 1.74 6.23
N THR A 168 15.01 1.31 6.57
CA THR A 168 15.92 2.11 7.41
C THR A 168 16.48 3.29 6.60
N GLU A 169 16.98 4.32 7.26
CA GLU A 169 17.66 5.45 6.59
C GLU A 169 18.82 4.97 5.71
N SER A 170 19.62 4.01 6.21
CA SER A 170 20.70 3.39 5.44
C SER A 170 20.19 2.66 4.19
N ASP A 171 19.04 2.00 4.25
CA ASP A 171 18.45 1.34 3.08
C ASP A 171 17.99 2.38 2.06
N ARG A 172 17.38 3.49 2.48
CA ARG A 172 16.95 4.57 1.58
C ARG A 172 18.13 5.19 0.84
N GLU A 173 19.16 5.59 1.58
CA GLU A 173 20.39 6.16 1.00
C GLU A 173 21.03 5.19 0.00
N TRP A 174 21.15 3.92 0.39
CA TRP A 174 21.70 2.89 -0.48
C TRP A 174 20.87 2.71 -1.76
N LEU A 175 19.54 2.68 -1.65
CA LEU A 175 18.63 2.53 -2.78
C LEU A 175 18.76 3.70 -3.76
N ILE A 176 18.70 4.93 -3.26
CA ILE A 176 18.78 6.13 -4.10
C ILE A 176 20.10 6.16 -4.85
N GLN A 177 21.21 5.91 -4.15
CA GLN A 177 22.54 5.92 -4.74
C GLN A 177 22.72 4.77 -5.75
N SER A 178 22.32 3.54 -5.41
CA SER A 178 22.45 2.38 -6.30
C SER A 178 21.60 2.55 -7.57
N CYS A 179 20.38 3.06 -7.44
CA CYS A 179 19.53 3.33 -8.59
C CYS A 179 20.10 4.46 -9.44
N LYS A 180 20.64 5.53 -8.84
CA LYS A 180 21.27 6.63 -9.57
C LYS A 180 22.51 6.17 -10.36
N GLU A 181 23.34 5.32 -9.78
CA GLU A 181 24.53 4.75 -10.44
C GLU A 181 24.19 3.88 -11.65
N ASN A 182 23.04 3.20 -11.60
CA ASN A 182 22.56 2.32 -12.67
C ASN A 182 21.52 3.00 -13.58
N ASP A 183 21.28 4.30 -13.43
CA ASP A 183 20.30 5.07 -14.20
C ASP A 183 18.89 4.46 -14.15
N VAL A 184 18.48 4.05 -12.94
CA VAL A 184 17.19 3.45 -12.61
C VAL A 184 16.29 4.49 -11.94
N MET A 185 15.06 4.63 -12.44
CA MET A 185 14.02 5.44 -11.80
C MET A 185 13.29 4.64 -10.72
N ILE A 186 13.13 5.23 -9.55
CA ILE A 186 12.36 4.67 -8.44
C ILE A 186 10.92 5.18 -8.51
N ILE A 187 9.94 4.28 -8.52
CA ILE A 187 8.52 4.58 -8.31
C ILE A 187 8.14 4.04 -6.93
N SER A 188 7.89 4.95 -6.01
CA SER A 188 7.61 4.68 -4.60
C SER A 188 6.11 4.83 -4.30
N ASP A 189 5.43 3.72 -3.98
CA ASP A 189 4.04 3.72 -3.50
C ASP A 189 4.00 3.97 -1.98
N GLU A 190 3.72 5.21 -1.61
CA GLU A 190 3.78 5.76 -0.27
C GLU A 190 2.39 5.95 0.36
N VAL A 191 1.39 5.16 -0.06
CA VAL A 191 0.01 5.27 0.46
C VAL A 191 -0.12 5.06 1.97
N TYR A 192 0.80 4.30 2.59
CA TYR A 192 0.81 4.06 4.03
C TYR A 192 1.74 5.01 4.78
N SER A 193 2.66 5.67 4.06
CA SER A 193 3.77 6.39 4.65
C SER A 193 3.37 7.57 5.53
N GLY A 194 2.20 8.18 5.28
CA GLY A 194 1.66 9.25 6.12
C GLY A 194 1.29 8.83 7.56
N ALA A 195 1.32 7.54 7.88
CA ALA A 195 1.22 7.05 9.26
C ALA A 195 2.53 7.26 10.05
N ASP A 196 3.64 7.61 9.39
CA ASP A 196 4.86 8.12 10.01
C ASP A 196 4.89 9.64 9.83
N ARG A 197 4.80 10.39 10.92
CA ARG A 197 4.79 11.87 10.91
C ARG A 197 6.09 12.47 10.39
N ASN A 198 7.18 11.71 10.45
CA ASN A 198 8.49 12.15 10.00
C ASN A 198 8.81 11.62 8.60
N TRP A 199 7.82 11.03 7.91
CA TRP A 199 8.03 10.49 6.59
C TRP A 199 8.50 11.57 5.61
N LYS A 200 9.66 11.32 5.01
CA LYS A 200 10.15 12.07 3.86
C LYS A 200 9.81 11.31 2.58
N PRO A 201 9.13 11.92 1.60
CA PRO A 201 8.88 11.30 0.29
C PRO A 201 10.18 11.00 -0.44
N PHE A 202 10.25 9.87 -1.14
CA PHE A 202 11.41 9.50 -1.97
C PHE A 202 11.76 10.59 -3.00
N TYR A 203 10.75 11.25 -3.58
CA TYR A 203 10.99 12.38 -4.50
C TYR A 203 11.88 13.49 -3.90
N LEU A 204 11.82 13.74 -2.59
CA LEU A 204 12.64 14.74 -1.92
C LEU A 204 14.05 14.25 -1.56
N GLU A 205 14.39 13.00 -1.89
CA GLU A 205 15.68 12.40 -1.59
C GLU A 205 16.53 12.11 -2.81
N GLY A 206 15.94 12.03 -4.00
CA GLY A 206 16.70 11.90 -5.25
C GLY A 206 15.90 12.33 -6.47
N ASP A 207 16.59 12.89 -7.45
CA ASP A 207 15.99 13.34 -8.72
C ASP A 207 15.47 12.18 -9.58
N ASN A 208 15.95 10.96 -9.32
CA ASN A 208 15.52 9.72 -9.96
C ASN A 208 14.33 9.05 -9.23
N CYS A 209 13.55 9.80 -8.46
CA CYS A 209 12.45 9.27 -7.67
C CYS A 209 11.09 9.88 -8.07
N VAL A 210 10.06 9.05 -8.02
CA VAL A 210 8.65 9.43 -8.12
C VAL A 210 7.94 8.91 -6.88
N SER A 211 7.26 9.79 -6.15
CA SER A 211 6.43 9.41 -4.99
C SER A 211 4.96 9.39 -5.38
N ILE A 212 4.26 8.31 -5.06
CA ILE A 212 2.82 8.13 -5.28
C ILE A 212 2.12 8.02 -3.94
N SER A 213 0.98 8.66 -3.77
CA SER A 213 0.14 8.41 -2.60
C SER A 213 -1.34 8.71 -2.88
N SER A 214 -2.18 8.55 -1.86
CA SER A 214 -3.63 8.79 -1.97
C SER A 214 -4.29 9.00 -0.61
N LEU A 215 -5.52 9.49 -0.62
CA LEU A 215 -6.36 9.58 0.58
C LEU A 215 -6.96 8.21 1.00
N THR A 216 -6.64 7.11 0.31
CA THR A 216 -7.31 5.81 0.51
C THR A 216 -6.99 5.14 1.84
N LYS A 217 -5.73 5.20 2.31
CA LYS A 217 -5.24 4.34 3.39
C LYS A 217 -5.16 5.05 4.73
N VAL A 218 -4.24 6.01 4.85
CA VAL A 218 -4.04 6.78 6.09
C VAL A 218 -5.26 7.65 6.39
N HIS A 219 -5.85 8.25 5.36
CA HIS A 219 -6.94 9.22 5.50
C HIS A 219 -8.34 8.60 5.44
N GLY A 220 -8.48 7.28 5.23
CA GLY A 220 -9.79 6.61 5.23
C GLY A 220 -10.81 7.10 4.18
N LEU A 221 -10.35 7.64 3.04
CA LEU A 221 -11.19 8.15 1.95
C LEU A 221 -10.94 7.39 0.65
N GLY A 222 -11.10 6.07 0.72
CA GLY A 222 -10.88 5.19 -0.42
C GLY A 222 -11.92 5.37 -1.53
N GLU A 223 -13.12 5.79 -1.17
CA GLU A 223 -14.32 5.83 -2.00
C GLU A 223 -14.27 6.96 -3.01
N ILE A 224 -13.66 8.09 -2.66
CA ILE A 224 -13.60 9.28 -3.52
C ILE A 224 -12.53 9.19 -4.61
N ARG A 225 -11.63 8.21 -4.53
CA ARG A 225 -10.57 7.98 -5.52
C ARG A 225 -9.65 9.20 -5.72
N TYR A 226 -9.22 9.87 -4.65
CA TYR A 226 -8.25 10.97 -4.71
C TYR A 226 -6.81 10.44 -4.51
N GLY A 227 -5.98 10.51 -5.55
CA GLY A 227 -4.57 10.13 -5.53
C GLY A 227 -3.69 11.19 -6.19
N TRP A 228 -2.38 11.02 -6.08
CA TRP A 228 -1.41 11.91 -6.71
C TRP A 228 -0.08 11.21 -6.94
N MET A 229 0.74 11.82 -7.80
CA MET A 229 2.16 11.56 -7.91
C MET A 229 2.95 12.87 -7.81
N ILE A 230 4.16 12.77 -7.25
CA ILE A 230 5.12 13.87 -7.11
C ILE A 230 6.41 13.47 -7.83
N ALA A 231 6.86 14.31 -8.75
CA ALA A 231 8.03 14.07 -9.58
C ALA A 231 8.63 15.38 -10.12
N SER A 232 9.72 15.27 -10.91
CA SER A 232 10.25 16.41 -11.65
C SER A 232 9.21 16.98 -12.63
N LYS A 233 9.31 18.28 -12.96
CA LYS A 233 8.36 18.94 -13.86
C LYS A 233 8.24 18.25 -15.23
N GLU A 234 9.35 17.71 -15.73
CA GLU A 234 9.40 16.95 -16.98
C GLU A 234 8.59 15.65 -16.89
N ILE A 235 8.78 14.87 -15.82
CA ILE A 235 8.00 13.65 -15.57
C ILE A 235 6.52 14.00 -15.38
N ILE A 236 6.20 15.10 -14.68
CA ILE A 236 4.82 15.54 -14.49
C ILE A 236 4.15 15.93 -15.80
N ALA A 237 4.86 16.57 -16.75
CA ALA A 237 4.33 16.84 -18.08
C ALA A 237 4.03 15.54 -18.86
N ASN A 238 4.90 14.53 -18.75
CA ASN A 238 4.66 13.21 -19.34
C ASN A 238 3.48 12.48 -18.66
N ALA A 239 3.34 12.63 -17.34
CA ALA A 239 2.24 12.09 -16.57
C ALA A 239 0.90 12.72 -16.96
N GLU A 240 0.86 14.03 -17.18
CA GLU A 240 -0.32 14.75 -17.66
C GLU A 240 -0.76 14.25 -19.04
N ASN A 241 0.19 14.11 -19.98
CA ASN A 241 -0.09 13.53 -21.30
C ASN A 241 -0.63 12.10 -21.20
N SER A 242 -0.01 11.27 -20.36
CA SER A 242 -0.45 9.88 -20.12
C SER A 242 -1.86 9.82 -19.52
N PHE A 243 -2.12 10.66 -18.53
CA PHE A 243 -3.41 10.73 -17.84
C PHE A 243 -4.53 11.20 -18.77
N HIS A 244 -4.30 12.24 -19.56
CA HIS A 244 -5.28 12.70 -20.55
C HIS A 244 -5.64 11.62 -21.57
N ASN A 245 -4.67 10.81 -22.02
CA ASN A 245 -4.92 9.72 -22.96
C ASN A 245 -5.60 8.50 -22.32
N LEU A 246 -5.30 8.19 -21.05
CA LEU A 246 -5.78 6.97 -20.39
C LEU A 246 -7.05 7.17 -19.54
N ALA A 247 -7.31 8.39 -19.10
CA ALA A 247 -8.34 8.69 -18.09
C ALA A 247 -9.10 9.99 -18.33
N GLY A 248 -8.69 10.81 -19.30
CA GLY A 248 -9.23 12.15 -19.47
C GLY A 248 -8.79 13.02 -18.31
N ILE A 249 -9.73 13.58 -17.55
CA ILE A 249 -9.44 14.57 -16.50
C ILE A 249 -9.83 14.10 -15.10
N MET A 250 -9.29 14.77 -14.08
CA MET A 250 -9.70 14.55 -12.70
C MET A 250 -11.16 14.96 -12.48
N SER A 251 -11.86 14.23 -11.62
CA SER A 251 -13.28 14.48 -11.32
C SER A 251 -13.44 15.71 -10.42
N SER A 252 -14.22 16.70 -10.87
CA SER A 252 -14.43 17.96 -10.15
C SER A 252 -15.05 17.79 -8.75
N PRO A 253 -16.07 16.94 -8.57
CA PRO A 253 -16.59 16.64 -7.24
C PRO A 253 -15.54 16.13 -6.26
N VAL A 254 -14.62 15.29 -6.74
CA VAL A 254 -13.56 14.68 -5.93
C VAL A 254 -12.56 15.74 -5.45
N ILE A 255 -12.21 16.69 -6.30
CA ILE A 255 -11.33 17.81 -5.92
C ILE A 255 -11.98 18.67 -4.85
N ARG A 256 -13.27 19.03 -5.01
CA ARG A 256 -14.00 19.86 -4.04
C ARG A 256 -14.17 19.18 -2.68
N ILE A 257 -14.38 17.87 -2.67
CA ILE A 257 -14.40 17.08 -1.44
C ILE A 257 -13.05 17.17 -0.73
N ALA A 258 -11.95 16.97 -1.47
CA ALA A 258 -10.60 17.05 -0.92
C ALA A 258 -10.27 18.45 -0.36
N GLU A 259 -10.69 19.52 -1.05
CA GLU A 259 -10.50 20.89 -0.55
C GLU A 259 -11.22 21.15 0.78
N LYS A 260 -12.35 20.49 1.06
CA LYS A 260 -13.10 20.67 2.31
C LYS A 260 -12.44 20.02 3.53
N ILE A 261 -11.60 19.02 3.31
CA ILE A 261 -10.96 18.25 4.39
C ILE A 261 -9.50 18.60 4.60
N LYS A 262 -8.90 19.44 3.73
CA LYS A 262 -7.46 19.72 3.73
C LYS A 262 -6.92 20.18 5.09
N ASP A 263 -7.69 20.97 5.83
CA ASP A 263 -7.30 21.54 7.13
C ASP A 263 -7.45 20.53 8.28
N LYS A 264 -7.98 19.33 7.99
CA LYS A 264 -8.27 18.24 8.93
C LYS A 264 -7.49 16.96 8.64
N LEU A 265 -6.55 16.99 7.68
CA LEU A 265 -5.80 15.79 7.28
C LEU A 265 -4.91 15.22 8.40
N SER A 266 -4.65 15.96 9.48
CA SER A 266 -3.97 15.45 10.67
C SER A 266 -4.86 14.57 11.56
N GLU A 267 -6.18 14.79 11.57
CA GLU A 267 -7.10 14.05 12.47
C GLU A 267 -7.05 12.52 12.23
N PRO A 268 -7.02 12.00 10.99
CA PRO A 268 -6.79 10.57 10.74
C PRO A 268 -5.48 10.03 11.31
N VAL A 269 -4.40 10.81 11.24
CA VAL A 269 -3.07 10.40 11.73
C VAL A 269 -3.09 10.33 13.26
N ASP A 270 -3.72 11.29 13.93
CA ASP A 270 -3.93 11.27 15.38
C ASP A 270 -4.73 10.02 15.81
N LEU A 271 -5.75 9.64 15.03
CA LEU A 271 -6.54 8.43 15.30
C LEU A 271 -5.74 7.14 15.10
N ILE A 272 -4.86 7.09 14.10
CA ILE A 272 -3.95 5.97 13.88
C ILE A 272 -3.02 5.79 15.09
N ASP A 273 -2.44 6.87 15.59
CA ASP A 273 -1.56 6.85 16.75
C ASP A 273 -2.33 6.35 18.00
N PHE A 274 -3.54 6.85 18.21
CA PHE A 274 -4.41 6.40 19.31
C PHE A 274 -4.74 4.90 19.21
N TYR A 275 -5.21 4.42 18.04
CA TYR A 275 -5.50 3.00 17.85
C TYR A 275 -4.27 2.14 18.02
N ARG A 276 -3.11 2.56 17.50
CA ARG A 276 -1.86 1.84 17.67
C ARG A 276 -1.47 1.71 19.15
N GLU A 277 -1.58 2.78 19.94
CA GLU A 277 -1.28 2.78 21.37
C GLU A 277 -2.19 1.79 22.14
N LYS A 278 -3.48 1.73 21.81
CA LYS A 278 -4.45 0.88 22.52
C LYS A 278 -4.46 -0.57 22.05
N ASN A 279 -4.38 -0.79 20.75
CA ASN A 279 -4.66 -2.09 20.13
C ASN A 279 -3.42 -2.98 20.06
N LEU A 280 -2.28 -2.40 19.69
CA LEU A 280 -1.07 -3.19 19.43
C LEU A 280 -0.57 -4.01 20.65
N PRO A 281 -0.62 -3.49 21.89
CA PRO A 281 -0.25 -4.29 23.07
C PRO A 281 -1.12 -5.53 23.27
N LEU A 282 -2.41 -5.48 22.90
CA LEU A 282 -3.33 -6.62 23.03
C LEU A 282 -2.92 -7.75 22.09
N LEU A 283 -2.62 -7.41 20.83
CA LEU A 283 -2.13 -8.36 19.82
C LEU A 283 -0.79 -8.97 20.25
N GLN A 284 0.16 -8.16 20.68
CA GLN A 284 1.47 -8.66 21.12
C GLN A 284 1.36 -9.57 22.34
N ALA A 285 0.56 -9.20 23.34
CA ALA A 285 0.34 -10.03 24.52
C ALA A 285 -0.30 -11.39 24.15
N MET A 286 -1.26 -11.39 23.22
CA MET A 286 -1.89 -12.62 22.71
C MET A 286 -0.90 -13.52 21.99
N LEU A 287 -0.13 -12.97 21.04
CA LEU A 287 0.87 -13.75 20.30
C LEU A 287 1.94 -14.34 21.24
N ASN A 288 2.39 -13.57 22.23
CA ASN A 288 3.32 -14.06 23.25
C ASN A 288 2.75 -15.24 24.07
N ARG A 289 1.45 -15.23 24.42
CA ARG A 289 0.80 -16.36 25.09
C ARG A 289 0.78 -17.64 24.24
N LEU A 290 0.77 -17.50 22.92
CA LEU A 290 0.82 -18.62 21.96
C LEU A 290 2.26 -19.01 21.57
N GLY A 291 3.28 -18.34 22.13
CA GLY A 291 4.67 -18.57 21.76
C GLY A 291 5.05 -18.07 20.37
N ILE A 292 4.23 -17.21 19.76
CA ILE A 292 4.52 -16.59 18.46
C ILE A 292 5.36 -15.33 18.72
N MET A 293 6.65 -15.41 18.41
CA MET A 293 7.57 -14.28 18.48
C MET A 293 7.33 -13.35 17.28
N TRP A 294 6.99 -12.09 17.57
CA TRP A 294 6.77 -11.09 16.54
C TRP A 294 7.11 -9.68 17.02
N ASN A 295 7.77 -8.93 16.16
CA ASN A 295 8.02 -7.50 16.35
C ASN A 295 7.14 -6.70 15.39
N PRO A 296 6.30 -5.79 15.90
CA PRO A 296 5.45 -4.98 15.05
C PRO A 296 6.29 -3.95 14.27
N PRO A 297 5.84 -3.55 13.06
CA PRO A 297 6.46 -2.44 12.35
C PRO A 297 6.38 -1.16 13.20
N PRO A 298 7.35 -0.23 13.08
CA PRO A 298 7.45 0.93 13.97
C PRO A 298 6.28 1.92 13.86
N TYR A 299 5.66 1.99 12.68
CA TYR A 299 4.52 2.86 12.35
C TYR A 299 3.46 2.08 11.60
N GLY A 300 2.37 2.75 11.22
CA GLY A 300 1.35 2.18 10.36
C GLY A 300 0.20 1.50 11.11
N VAL A 301 -0.68 0.88 10.32
CA VAL A 301 -2.01 0.41 10.74
C VAL A 301 -2.20 -1.10 10.65
N PHE A 302 -1.20 -1.83 10.14
CA PHE A 302 -1.23 -3.28 9.99
C PHE A 302 0.17 -3.87 10.07
N GLY A 303 0.23 -5.18 10.28
CA GLY A 303 1.46 -5.95 10.19
C GLY A 303 1.14 -7.42 9.92
N ALA A 304 2.18 -8.20 9.62
CA ALA A 304 2.05 -9.63 9.41
C ALA A 304 3.02 -10.42 10.30
N PHE A 305 2.57 -11.56 10.79
CA PHE A 305 3.33 -12.50 11.60
C PHE A 305 3.19 -13.92 11.05
N ARG A 306 4.18 -14.77 11.33
CA ARG A 306 4.18 -16.17 10.91
C ARG A 306 3.46 -17.03 11.95
N VAL A 307 2.65 -17.99 11.48
CA VAL A 307 1.98 -19.03 12.26
C VAL A 307 2.56 -20.38 11.80
N PRO A 308 3.61 -20.88 12.48
CA PRO A 308 4.37 -22.04 12.00
C PRO A 308 3.49 -23.29 11.83
N GLY A 309 3.63 -23.97 10.69
CA GLY A 309 2.89 -25.20 10.38
C GLY A 309 1.43 -25.00 9.97
N VAL A 310 0.94 -23.76 9.91
CA VAL A 310 -0.46 -23.46 9.60
C VAL A 310 -0.58 -22.79 8.23
N ASN A 311 -1.38 -23.37 7.34
CA ASN A 311 -1.80 -22.68 6.12
C ASN A 311 -2.84 -21.61 6.48
N THR A 312 -2.44 -20.34 6.42
CA THR A 312 -3.29 -19.22 6.87
C THR A 312 -4.50 -18.97 5.95
N LEU A 313 -4.42 -19.36 4.67
CA LEU A 313 -5.55 -19.30 3.76
C LEU A 313 -6.64 -20.30 4.17
N GLU A 314 -6.27 -21.55 4.37
CA GLU A 314 -7.17 -22.59 4.84
C GLU A 314 -7.73 -22.25 6.22
N MET A 315 -6.88 -21.80 7.15
CA MET A 315 -7.30 -21.38 8.50
C MET A 315 -8.39 -20.29 8.46
N ILE A 316 -8.21 -19.23 7.67
CA ILE A 316 -9.19 -18.13 7.60
C ILE A 316 -10.47 -18.56 6.86
N ASP A 317 -10.37 -19.42 5.85
CA ASP A 317 -11.54 -19.87 5.07
C ASP A 317 -12.35 -20.97 5.77
N THR A 318 -11.78 -21.64 6.76
CA THR A 318 -12.42 -22.69 7.57
C THR A 318 -12.69 -22.19 9.00
N ILE A 319 -11.77 -22.40 9.93
CA ILE A 319 -11.88 -22.08 11.37
C ILE A 319 -12.22 -20.60 11.58
N GLY A 320 -11.56 -19.69 10.84
CA GLY A 320 -11.82 -18.26 10.93
C GLY A 320 -13.24 -17.90 10.48
N LYS A 321 -13.75 -18.55 9.45
CA LYS A 321 -15.14 -18.34 8.98
C LYS A 321 -16.15 -18.80 10.03
N GLU A 322 -15.94 -19.97 10.64
CA GLU A 322 -16.82 -20.52 11.68
C GLU A 322 -16.92 -19.59 12.90
N HIS A 323 -15.80 -18.97 13.28
CA HIS A 323 -15.75 -18.02 14.39
C HIS A 323 -16.06 -16.57 14.00
N GLY A 324 -16.40 -16.28 12.75
CA GLY A 324 -16.69 -14.92 12.30
C GLY A 324 -15.46 -13.98 12.29
N LEU A 325 -14.26 -14.52 12.10
CA LEU A 325 -13.00 -13.80 11.95
C LEU A 325 -12.66 -13.57 10.48
N LEU A 326 -12.29 -12.35 10.10
CA LEU A 326 -11.64 -12.05 8.83
C LEU A 326 -10.27 -11.42 9.07
N ALA A 327 -9.22 -12.04 8.53
CA ALA A 327 -7.86 -11.51 8.46
C ALA A 327 -7.26 -11.94 7.12
N VAL A 328 -6.10 -11.39 6.71
CA VAL A 328 -5.61 -11.62 5.34
C VAL A 328 -4.46 -12.63 5.32
N PRO A 329 -4.60 -13.77 4.61
CA PRO A 329 -3.52 -14.71 4.38
C PRO A 329 -2.34 -14.09 3.63
N GLY A 330 -1.12 -14.41 4.03
CA GLY A 330 0.12 -13.85 3.50
C GLY A 330 0.38 -14.28 2.05
N CYS A 331 -0.11 -15.46 1.67
CA CYS A 331 -0.01 -15.97 0.30
C CYS A 331 -0.58 -15.00 -0.74
N MET A 332 -1.52 -14.13 -0.36
CA MET A 332 -2.08 -13.07 -1.20
C MET A 332 -1.04 -12.09 -1.77
N PHE A 333 0.17 -12.06 -1.20
CA PHE A 333 1.23 -11.10 -1.52
C PHE A 333 2.51 -11.75 -2.06
N ASP A 334 2.76 -13.03 -1.74
CA ASP A 334 3.87 -13.83 -2.27
C ASP A 334 3.65 -15.32 -1.96
N SER A 335 4.08 -16.22 -2.85
CA SER A 335 3.94 -17.67 -2.67
C SER A 335 4.70 -18.22 -1.46
N GLY A 336 5.72 -17.53 -0.96
CA GLY A 336 6.50 -17.92 0.21
C GLY A 336 5.84 -17.60 1.56
N LEU A 337 4.61 -17.06 1.55
CA LEU A 337 3.94 -16.52 2.74
C LEU A 337 2.68 -17.29 3.14
N ASP A 338 2.58 -18.57 2.81
CA ASP A 338 1.42 -19.42 3.16
C ASP A 338 1.17 -19.49 4.67
N GLU A 339 2.22 -19.41 5.48
CA GLU A 339 2.16 -19.42 6.94
C GLU A 339 2.05 -18.03 7.57
N TRP A 340 1.89 -16.96 6.79
CA TRP A 340 1.85 -15.60 7.33
C TRP A 340 0.43 -15.05 7.39
N LEU A 341 0.09 -14.34 8.45
CA LEU A 341 -1.21 -13.69 8.59
C LEU A 341 -1.02 -12.19 8.77
N ARG A 342 -1.69 -11.39 7.92
CA ARG A 342 -1.76 -9.94 8.07
C ARG A 342 -3.01 -9.53 8.85
N VAL A 343 -2.80 -8.72 9.88
CA VAL A 343 -3.85 -8.12 10.71
C VAL A 343 -3.70 -6.60 10.76
N GLY A 344 -4.82 -5.90 10.68
CA GLY A 344 -4.92 -4.45 10.86
C GLY A 344 -5.45 -4.10 12.24
N TRP A 345 -4.90 -3.05 12.84
CA TRP A 345 -5.31 -2.51 14.14
C TRP A 345 -5.97 -1.13 14.05
N SER A 346 -6.45 -0.74 12.86
CA SER A 346 -7.08 0.56 12.59
C SER A 346 -8.60 0.58 12.76
N ILE A 347 -9.08 -0.10 13.80
CA ILE A 347 -10.48 -0.09 14.23
C ILE A 347 -10.54 0.32 15.71
N ASP A 348 -11.74 0.61 16.21
CA ASP A 348 -11.90 1.06 17.59
C ASP A 348 -11.42 0.00 18.61
N PRO A 349 -10.97 0.40 19.82
CA PRO A 349 -10.37 -0.52 20.76
C PRO A 349 -11.29 -1.63 21.28
N GLU A 350 -12.60 -1.39 21.35
CA GLU A 350 -13.56 -2.39 21.81
C GLU A 350 -13.72 -3.50 20.76
N SER A 351 -13.96 -3.11 19.51
CA SER A 351 -14.02 -4.05 18.39
C SER A 351 -12.70 -4.80 18.19
N PHE A 352 -11.56 -4.12 18.34
CA PHE A 352 -10.26 -4.76 18.22
C PHE A 352 -10.02 -5.79 19.33
N ALA A 353 -10.31 -5.46 20.59
CA ALA A 353 -10.16 -6.40 21.70
C ALA A 353 -11.00 -7.67 21.48
N ALA A 354 -12.28 -7.51 21.13
CA ALA A 354 -13.15 -8.64 20.83
C ALA A 354 -12.64 -9.49 19.65
N ALA A 355 -12.09 -8.86 18.60
CA ALA A 355 -11.52 -9.57 17.47
C ALA A 355 -10.20 -10.29 17.81
N VAL A 356 -9.39 -9.77 18.72
CA VAL A 356 -8.17 -10.43 19.21
C VAL A 356 -8.50 -11.67 20.04
N ASP A 357 -9.54 -11.64 20.86
CA ASP A 357 -9.98 -12.82 21.62
C ASP A 357 -10.42 -13.95 20.67
N VAL A 358 -11.15 -13.60 19.61
CA VAL A 358 -11.53 -14.57 18.57
C VAL A 358 -10.33 -15.05 17.78
N LEU A 359 -9.39 -14.17 17.43
CA LEU A 359 -8.14 -14.55 16.79
C LEU A 359 -7.34 -15.54 17.64
N GLU A 360 -7.27 -15.37 18.96
CA GLU A 360 -6.60 -16.31 19.86
C GLU A 360 -7.21 -17.72 19.76
N ASN A 361 -8.55 -17.83 19.80
CA ASN A 361 -9.24 -19.12 19.69
C ASN A 361 -9.01 -19.80 18.33
N VAL A 362 -9.05 -19.02 17.24
CA VAL A 362 -8.77 -19.51 15.89
C VAL A 362 -7.34 -20.02 15.79
N LEU A 363 -6.35 -19.27 16.30
CA LEU A 363 -4.95 -19.68 16.28
C LEU A 363 -4.70 -20.92 17.14
N ARG A 364 -5.29 -21.01 18.34
CA ARG A 364 -5.18 -22.20 19.21
C ARG A 364 -5.69 -23.44 18.51
N THR A 365 -6.85 -23.35 17.88
CA THR A 365 -7.45 -24.47 17.13
C THR A 365 -6.58 -24.86 15.93
N ALA A 366 -6.09 -23.87 15.17
CA ALA A 366 -5.28 -24.14 13.99
C ALA A 366 -3.88 -24.71 14.32
N MET A 367 -3.33 -24.38 15.49
CA MET A 367 -2.03 -24.83 15.96
C MET A 367 -2.10 -26.07 16.88
N ASP A 368 -3.30 -26.65 17.08
CA ASP A 368 -3.55 -27.74 18.03
C ASP A 368 -3.06 -27.45 19.47
N ILE A 369 -3.20 -26.19 19.91
CA ILE A 369 -2.85 -25.75 21.27
C ILE A 369 -4.08 -25.89 22.17
N SER A 370 -3.96 -26.74 23.20
CA SER A 370 -5.01 -26.97 24.22
C SER A 370 -5.35 -25.75 25.06
#